data_AF-A0A0F2SIX9-F1
#
_entry.id   AF-A0A0F2SIX9-F1
#
_cell.length_a   1.000
_cell.length_b   1.000
_cell.length_c   1.000
_cell.angle_alpha   90.00
_cell.angle_beta   90.00
_cell.angle_gamma   90.00
#
_symmetry.space_group_name_H-M   'P 1'
#
loop_
_entity.id
_entity.type
_entity.pdbx_description
1 polymer ?
#
loop_
_entity_poly.entity_id
_entity_poly.type
_entity_poly.pdbx_seq_one_letter_code
_entity_poly.pdbx_strand_id
1 'polypeptide(L)'
;MSNFTEDKIKIEVLNSQCKLYQAGDQIIIDGPLIDFDKSSKVCVTALNAMYPFVFALRKKVTPQALGFDGEVTVQCPDFCAPVVFKLIPFTD
;
A
#
# COMPACT_ATOMS: atom_id res chain seq x y z
N MET A 1 26.74 -4.26 -8.62
CA MET A 1 25.33 -3.94 -8.27
C MET A 1 25.29 -3.87 -6.76
N SER A 2 24.88 -2.75 -6.17
CA SER A 2 24.77 -2.63 -4.71
C SER A 2 23.76 -3.65 -4.18
N ASN A 3 24.08 -4.32 -3.08
CA ASN A 3 23.16 -5.21 -2.34
C ASN A 3 22.08 -4.37 -1.62
N PHE A 4 21.27 -3.65 -2.39
CA PHE A 4 20.15 -2.89 -1.85
C PHE A 4 18.98 -3.83 -1.64
N THR A 5 18.67 -4.10 -0.37
CA THR A 5 17.47 -4.85 0.01
C THR A 5 16.30 -3.88 0.14
N GLU A 6 15.30 -4.07 -0.70
CA GLU A 6 14.03 -3.34 -0.62
C GLU A 6 13.22 -3.80 0.60
N ASP A 7 12.43 -2.90 1.16
CA ASP A 7 11.40 -3.28 2.14
C ASP A 7 10.18 -3.85 1.41
N LYS A 8 9.50 -4.80 2.04
CA LYS A 8 8.15 -5.21 1.62
C LYS A 8 7.15 -4.19 2.12
N ILE A 9 6.00 -4.08 1.45
CA ILE A 9 4.93 -3.16 1.87
C ILE A 9 3.68 -3.96 2.23
N LYS A 10 3.20 -3.76 3.46
CA LYS A 10 1.85 -4.16 3.85
C LYS A 10 0.92 -2.98 3.61
N ILE A 11 -0.14 -3.21 2.86
CA ILE A 11 -1.18 -2.23 2.57
C ILE A 11 -2.43 -2.67 3.32
N GLU A 12 -2.81 -1.92 4.33
CA GLU A 12 -3.89 -2.27 5.25
C GLU A 12 -5.10 -1.35 5.05
N VAL A 13 -6.29 -1.93 4.91
CA VAL A 13 -7.53 -1.16 4.81
C VAL A 13 -7.93 -0.65 6.21
N LEU A 14 -7.97 0.67 6.37
CA LEU A 14 -8.41 1.31 7.61
C LEU A 14 -9.93 1.47 7.66
N ASN A 15 -10.53 1.88 6.54
CA ASN A 15 -11.97 2.12 6.41
C ASN A 15 -12.40 1.92 4.95
N SER A 16 -13.64 1.47 4.74
CA SER A 16 -14.19 1.18 3.41
C SER A 16 -15.68 1.47 3.32
N GLN A 17 -16.08 2.15 2.24
CA GLN A 17 -17.45 2.20 1.74
C GLN A 17 -17.63 1.34 0.47
N CYS A 18 -16.57 0.65 0.04
CA CYS A 18 -16.58 -0.21 -1.13
C CYS A 18 -16.92 -1.66 -0.76
N LYS A 19 -17.84 -2.28 -1.52
CA LYS A 19 -18.22 -3.70 -1.33
C LYS A 19 -17.07 -4.70 -1.55
N LEU A 20 -15.96 -4.26 -2.15
CA LEU A 20 -14.80 -5.11 -2.41
C LEU A 20 -13.85 -5.20 -1.23
N TYR A 21 -13.86 -4.24 -0.31
CA TYR A 21 -12.93 -4.15 0.82
C TYR A 21 -13.66 -3.98 2.15
N GLN A 22 -13.05 -4.48 3.21
CA GLN A 22 -13.45 -4.24 4.60
C GLN A 22 -12.23 -3.86 5.44
N ALA A 23 -12.45 -3.18 6.58
CA ALA A 23 -11.37 -2.83 7.49
C ALA A 23 -10.60 -4.10 7.93
N GLY A 24 -9.27 -4.02 7.94
CA GLY A 24 -8.38 -5.15 8.23
C GLY A 24 -8.01 -6.02 7.02
N ASP A 25 -8.63 -5.82 5.85
CA ASP A 25 -8.10 -6.43 4.61
C ASP A 25 -6.67 -5.94 4.35
N GLN A 26 -5.84 -6.83 3.81
CA GLN A 26 -4.44 -6.51 3.54
C GLN A 26 -3.98 -6.93 2.14
N ILE A 27 -2.99 -6.21 1.62
CA ILE A 27 -2.25 -6.57 0.40
C ILE A 27 -0.77 -6.54 0.73
N ILE A 28 -0.05 -7.60 0.38
CA ILE A 28 1.39 -7.72 0.60
C ILE A 28 2.10 -7.54 -0.74
N ILE A 29 2.99 -6.54 -0.80
CA ILE A 29 3.85 -6.27 -1.94
C ILE A 29 5.28 -6.68 -1.60
N ASP A 30 5.84 -7.60 -2.39
CA ASP A 30 7.21 -8.08 -2.29
C ASP A 30 7.97 -7.70 -3.58
N GLY A 31 8.80 -6.66 -3.48
CA GLY A 31 9.40 -6.05 -4.65
C GLY A 31 8.33 -5.64 -5.67
N PRO A 32 8.47 -5.99 -6.96
CA PRO A 32 7.48 -5.64 -7.98
C PRO A 32 6.26 -6.58 -7.99
N LEU A 33 6.20 -7.58 -7.11
CA LEU A 33 5.17 -8.62 -7.12
C LEU A 33 4.19 -8.46 -5.95
N ILE A 34 3.00 -9.02 -6.15
CA ILE A 34 1.99 -9.19 -5.10
C ILE A 34 2.14 -10.61 -4.55
N ASP A 35 2.20 -10.76 -3.23
CA ASP A 35 2.07 -12.04 -2.56
C ASP A 35 0.57 -12.36 -2.42
N PHE A 36 0.04 -13.12 -3.38
CA PHE A 36 -1.38 -13.49 -3.42
C PHE A 36 -1.79 -14.47 -2.31
N ASP A 37 -0.85 -15.21 -1.73
CA ASP A 37 -1.15 -16.15 -0.63
C ASP A 37 -1.39 -15.39 0.69
N LYS A 38 -0.76 -14.23 0.86
CA LYS A 38 -0.93 -13.36 2.05
C LYS A 38 -1.87 -12.17 1.85
N SER A 39 -2.41 -11.99 0.65
CA SER A 39 -3.27 -10.85 0.32
C SER A 39 -4.75 -11.23 0.31
N SER A 40 -5.61 -10.29 0.73
CA SER A 40 -7.05 -10.29 0.46
C SER A 40 -7.28 -9.98 -1.04
N LYS A 41 -8.31 -9.19 -1.38
CA LYS A 41 -8.57 -8.76 -2.76
C LYS A 41 -7.60 -7.65 -3.19
N VAL A 42 -7.20 -7.68 -4.45
CA VAL A 42 -6.41 -6.61 -5.07
C VAL A 42 -7.23 -5.93 -6.15
N CYS A 43 -7.64 -4.69 -5.89
CA CYS A 43 -8.31 -3.83 -6.86
C CYS A 43 -7.25 -3.03 -7.63
N VAL A 44 -7.20 -3.20 -8.94
CA VAL A 44 -6.25 -2.49 -9.80
C VAL A 44 -6.43 -0.96 -9.80
N THR A 45 -7.65 -0.48 -9.54
CA THR A 45 -7.95 0.95 -9.38
C THR A 45 -7.31 1.52 -8.10
N ALA A 46 -7.48 0.82 -6.97
CA ALA A 46 -6.84 1.21 -5.71
C ALA A 46 -5.31 1.09 -5.81
N LEU A 47 -4.82 0.00 -6.43
CA LEU A 47 -3.40 -0.24 -6.66
C LEU A 47 -2.75 0.91 -7.44
N ASN A 48 -3.38 1.41 -8.50
CA ASN A 48 -2.87 2.54 -9.26
C ASN A 48 -2.61 3.77 -8.37
N ALA A 49 -3.56 4.12 -7.49
CA ALA A 49 -3.42 5.29 -6.61
C ALA A 49 -2.33 5.15 -5.55
N MET A 50 -2.09 3.93 -5.06
CA MET A 50 -1.08 3.67 -4.02
C MET A 50 0.30 3.32 -4.57
N TYR A 51 0.41 2.84 -5.82
CA TYR A 51 1.67 2.31 -6.37
C TYR A 51 2.85 3.29 -6.35
N PRO A 52 2.69 4.59 -6.64
CA PRO A 52 3.80 5.55 -6.53
C PRO A 52 4.44 5.56 -5.14
N PHE A 53 3.61 5.51 -4.09
CA PHE A 53 4.07 5.48 -2.70
C PHE A 53 4.62 4.12 -2.30
N VAL A 54 4.03 3.02 -2.79
CA VAL A 54 4.57 1.67 -2.61
C VAL A 54 5.99 1.59 -3.15
N PHE A 55 6.22 2.07 -4.38
CA PHE A 55 7.55 2.07 -4.99
C PHE A 55 8.55 2.88 -4.17
N ALA A 56 8.17 4.08 -3.73
CA ALA A 56 9.06 4.93 -2.94
C ALA A 56 9.37 4.33 -1.55
N LEU A 57 8.37 3.79 -0.85
CA LEU A 57 8.55 3.18 0.47
C LEU A 57 9.40 1.91 0.39
N ARG A 58 9.26 1.07 -0.65
CA ARG A 58 10.14 -0.09 -0.90
C ARG A 58 11.61 0.32 -0.99
N LYS A 59 11.87 1.51 -1.52
CA LYS A 59 13.20 2.13 -1.65
C LYS A 59 13.62 2.93 -0.42
N LYS A 60 12.91 2.76 0.71
CA LYS A 60 13.19 3.42 2.01
C LYS A 60 13.09 4.95 1.97
N VAL A 61 12.30 5.51 1.05
CA VAL A 61 11.97 6.95 1.07
C VAL A 61 11.09 7.24 2.29
N THR A 62 11.41 8.27 3.05
CA THR A 62 10.66 8.60 4.27
C THR A 62 9.27 9.16 3.93
N PRO A 63 8.25 8.95 4.80
CA PRO A 63 6.94 9.55 4.63
C PRO A 63 7.00 11.08 4.47
N GLN A 64 7.87 11.77 5.21
CA GLN A 64 8.05 13.22 5.12
C GLN A 64 8.56 13.67 3.75
N ALA A 65 9.48 12.91 3.13
CA ALA A 65 9.95 13.20 1.78
C ALA A 65 8.84 12.99 0.71
N LEU A 66 7.82 12.20 1.03
CA LEU A 66 6.62 12.00 0.22
C LEU A 66 5.51 13.00 0.52
N GLY A 67 5.71 13.92 1.48
CA GLY A 67 4.73 14.94 1.87
C GLY A 67 3.75 14.50 2.96
N PHE A 68 4.05 13.44 3.72
CA PHE A 68 3.21 12.95 4.81
C PHE A 68 3.81 13.28 6.19
N ASP A 69 2.95 13.69 7.12
CA ASP A 69 3.31 13.94 8.52
C ASP A 69 3.29 12.64 9.35
N GLY A 70 4.11 11.67 8.95
CA GLY A 70 4.30 10.41 9.66
C GLY A 70 3.78 9.20 8.89
N GLU A 71 2.47 8.93 8.93
CA GLU A 71 1.91 7.74 8.29
C GLU A 71 1.52 7.99 6.83
N VAL A 72 1.87 7.07 5.94
CA VAL A 72 1.44 7.12 4.54
C VAL A 72 0.05 6.50 4.43
N THR A 73 -0.95 7.37 4.27
CA THR A 73 -2.33 6.95 4.00
C THR A 73 -2.77 7.42 2.62
N VAL A 74 -3.41 6.53 1.87
CA VAL A 74 -3.82 6.78 0.49
C VAL A 74 -5.27 6.39 0.34
N GLN A 75 -6.05 7.21 -0.37
CA GLN A 75 -7.44 6.91 -0.67
C GLN A 75 -7.59 6.31 -2.06
N CYS A 76 -8.49 5.33 -2.21
CA CYS A 76 -9.00 4.91 -3.51
C CYS A 76 -9.48 6.15 -4.31
N PRO A 77 -9.17 6.26 -5.61
CA PRO A 77 -9.59 7.40 -6.42
C PRO A 77 -11.09 7.36 -6.77
N ASP A 78 -11.77 6.24 -6.49
CA ASP A 78 -13.22 6.12 -6.65
C ASP A 78 -13.93 6.87 -5.51
N PHE A 79 -14.44 8.07 -5.83
CA PHE A 79 -15.14 8.92 -4.88
C PHE A 79 -16.50 8.37 -4.45
N CYS A 80 -17.12 7.48 -5.23
CA CYS A 80 -18.45 6.93 -4.94
C CYS A 80 -18.41 5.88 -3.83
N ALA A 81 -17.23 5.27 -3.62
CA ALA A 81 -17.02 4.21 -2.66
C ALA A 81 -15.59 4.30 -2.08
N PRO A 82 -15.29 5.37 -1.30
CA PRO A 82 -13.94 5.61 -0.82
C PRO A 82 -13.45 4.48 0.08
N VAL A 83 -12.16 4.18 -0.05
CA VAL A 83 -11.43 3.25 0.81
C VAL A 83 -10.12 3.93 1.21
N VAL A 84 -9.79 3.90 2.49
CA VAL A 84 -8.54 4.47 3.01
C VAL A 84 -7.59 3.33 3.34
N PHE A 85 -6.39 3.39 2.78
CA PHE A 85 -5.32 2.41 2.96
C PHE A 85 -4.17 3.03 3.73
N LYS A 86 -3.52 2.25 4.59
CA LYS A 86 -2.24 2.58 5.23
C LYS A 86 -1.14 1.72 4.63
N LEU A 87 -0.03 2.35 4.24
CA LEU A 87 1.13 1.67 3.68
C LEU A 87 2.21 1.55 4.76
N ILE A 88 2.65 0.33 5.05
CA ILE A 88 3.56 0.01 6.14
C ILE A 88 4.74 -0.77 5.58
N PRO A 89 5.95 -0.18 5.50
CA PRO A 89 7.16 -0.92 5.13
C PRO A 89 7.56 -1.88 6.24
N PHE A 90 8.04 -3.07 5.87
CA PHE A 90 8.56 -4.07 6.80
C PHE A 90 9.67 -4.92 6.15
N THR A 91 10.48 -5.53 7.00
CA THR A 91 11.45 -6.58 6.65
C THR A 91 10.97 -7.89 7.26
N ASP A 92 11.19 -9.01 6.57
CA ASP A 92 10.95 -10.36 7.13
C ASP A 92 11.85 -10.63 8.35
#